data_AF-A0A4Q3RIE2-F1
#
_entry.id   AF-A0A4Q3RIE2-F1
#
_cell.length_a   1.000
_cell.length_b   1.000
_cell.length_c   1.000
_cell.angle_alpha   90.00
_cell.angle_beta   90.00
_cell.angle_gamma   90.00
#
_symmetry.space_group_name_H-M   'P 1'
#
loop_
_entity.id
_entity.type
_entity.pdbx_description
1 polymer ?
#
loop_
_entity_poly.entity_id
_entity_poly.type
_entity_poly.pdbx_seq_one_letter_code
_entity_poly.pdbx_strand_id
1 'polypeptide(L)'
;MKILFTICYTFLVGFAFCQQPTISLIPQPANLVAGNGAFVLPAGISVAATDQKDVIKIQQMLGTQLSAASGRPVQYATLGKNNPAHTISLEIVKAGSIEKEGYRLQVTAAGISLQASEPAGIFYGVQTLLQLLPKEIESKETTGTASWSVPFVTIEDQPRFGWRGVMLDVVRHWFTKEQVKDF
;
A
#
# COMPACT_ATOMS: atom_id res chain seq x y z
N MET A 1 -2.34 72.44 13.94
CA MET A 1 -3.18 71.33 14.44
C MET A 1 -3.75 70.55 13.25
N LYS A 2 -3.03 69.55 12.74
CA LYS A 2 -3.53 68.62 11.71
C LYS A 2 -2.91 67.24 12.01
N ILE A 3 -3.73 66.35 12.53
CA ILE A 3 -3.37 64.97 12.92
C ILE A 3 -3.59 64.10 11.68
N LEU A 4 -2.51 63.50 11.17
CA LEU A 4 -2.56 62.53 10.07
C LEU A 4 -2.77 61.13 10.68
N PHE A 5 -3.91 60.52 10.41
CA PHE A 5 -4.24 59.15 10.80
C PHE A 5 -3.64 58.17 9.77
N THR A 6 -2.59 57.44 10.15
CA THR A 6 -2.03 56.34 9.35
C THR A 6 -2.78 55.05 9.70
N ILE A 7 -3.62 54.56 8.78
CA ILE A 7 -4.31 53.26 8.89
C ILE A 7 -3.34 52.18 8.40
N CYS A 8 -2.83 51.37 9.32
CA CYS A 8 -2.01 50.20 9.04
C CYS A 8 -2.93 49.01 8.75
N TYR A 9 -3.05 48.62 7.49
CA TYR A 9 -3.85 47.48 7.05
C TYR A 9 -3.02 46.20 7.23
N THR A 10 -3.10 45.56 8.40
CA THR A 10 -2.46 44.26 8.63
C THR A 10 -3.19 43.17 7.86
N PHE A 11 -2.56 42.70 6.78
CA PHE A 11 -3.00 41.56 5.98
C PHE A 11 -2.71 40.26 6.76
N LEU A 12 -3.75 39.69 7.37
CA LEU A 12 -3.67 38.43 8.10
C LEU A 12 -3.56 37.28 7.07
N VAL A 13 -2.34 36.79 6.83
CA VAL A 13 -2.12 35.60 6.00
C VAL A 13 -2.55 34.39 6.82
N GLY A 14 -3.75 33.87 6.54
CA GLY A 14 -4.22 32.62 7.11
C GLY A 14 -3.36 31.48 6.61
N PHE A 15 -2.48 30.95 7.46
CA PHE A 15 -1.84 29.67 7.23
C PHE A 15 -2.90 28.58 7.36
N ALA A 16 -3.45 28.14 6.23
CA ALA A 16 -4.19 26.90 6.17
C ALA A 16 -3.19 25.76 6.39
N PHE A 17 -3.10 25.27 7.64
CA PHE A 17 -2.50 23.97 7.90
C PHE A 17 -3.39 22.92 7.24
N CYS A 18 -3.01 22.50 6.03
CA CYS A 18 -3.57 21.31 5.43
C CYS A 18 -3.20 20.14 6.35
N GLN A 19 -4.19 19.55 7.01
CA GLN A 19 -3.98 18.36 7.84
C GLN A 19 -3.51 17.24 6.91
N GLN A 20 -2.25 16.82 7.03
CA GLN A 20 -1.81 15.61 6.36
C GLN A 20 -2.56 14.43 6.98
N PRO A 21 -3.22 13.58 6.17
CA PRO A 21 -3.87 12.39 6.69
C PRO A 21 -2.85 11.55 7.45
N THR A 22 -3.16 11.23 8.70
CA THR A 22 -2.33 10.38 9.54
C THR A 22 -2.39 8.96 9.00
N ILE A 23 -1.24 8.44 8.54
CA ILE A 23 -1.11 7.06 8.10
C ILE A 23 -1.11 6.15 9.33
N SER A 24 -2.10 5.26 9.40
CA SER A 24 -2.26 4.30 10.49
C SER A 24 -2.15 2.88 9.95
N LEU A 25 -1.02 2.23 10.21
CA LEU A 25 -0.74 0.87 9.78
C LEU A 25 -0.70 -0.08 10.98
N ILE A 26 -1.26 -1.27 10.79
CA ILE A 26 -1.23 -2.34 11.78
C ILE A 26 -0.67 -3.60 11.12
N PRO A 27 0.45 -4.15 11.61
CA PRO A 27 1.34 -3.59 12.63
C PRO A 27 2.03 -2.27 12.20
N GLN A 28 2.56 -1.52 13.16
CA GLN A 28 3.41 -0.37 12.88
C GLN A 28 4.70 -0.85 12.19
N PRO A 29 5.05 -0.37 10.99
CA PRO A 29 6.26 -0.79 10.31
C PRO A 29 7.52 -0.31 11.03
N ALA A 30 8.63 -1.03 10.84
CA ALA A 30 9.91 -0.68 11.44
C ALA A 30 10.40 0.73 11.05
N ASN A 31 10.20 1.14 9.80
CA ASN A 31 10.48 2.49 9.32
C ASN A 31 9.42 2.96 8.33
N LEU A 32 8.91 4.18 8.51
CA LEU A 32 7.98 4.85 7.62
C LEU A 32 8.37 6.32 7.47
N VAL A 33 8.58 6.74 6.22
CA VAL A 33 8.78 8.13 5.84
C VAL A 33 7.61 8.57 4.98
N ALA A 34 6.79 9.48 5.51
CA ALA A 34 5.66 10.06 4.77
C ALA A 34 6.14 11.16 3.83
N GLY A 35 5.60 11.19 2.62
CA GLY A 35 5.78 12.25 1.63
C GLY A 35 4.57 13.17 1.54
N ASN A 36 4.71 14.25 0.77
CA ASN A 36 3.62 15.20 0.52
C ASN A 36 2.87 14.85 -0.75
N GLY A 37 1.61 14.41 -0.61
CA GLY A 37 0.74 14.08 -1.72
C GLY A 37 0.37 12.59 -1.78
N ALA A 38 -0.25 12.20 -2.89
CA ALA A 38 -0.71 10.83 -3.09
C ALA A 38 -0.62 10.44 -4.56
N PHE A 39 -0.37 9.16 -4.80
CA PHE A 39 -0.46 8.52 -6.10
C PHE A 39 -1.91 8.11 -6.35
N VAL A 40 -2.55 8.69 -7.36
CA VAL A 40 -3.90 8.30 -7.77
C VAL A 40 -3.78 7.12 -8.73
N LEU A 41 -4.46 6.01 -8.43
CA LEU A 41 -4.48 4.88 -9.34
C LEU A 41 -5.09 5.33 -10.68
N PRO A 42 -4.53 4.92 -11.83
CA PRO A 42 -5.10 5.17 -13.15
C PRO A 42 -6.37 4.34 -13.39
N ALA A 43 -7.10 4.64 -14.47
CA ALA A 43 -8.30 3.91 -14.86
C ALA A 43 -8.01 2.45 -15.29
N GLY A 44 -6.85 2.20 -15.89
CA GLY A 44 -6.33 0.85 -16.15
C GLY A 44 -5.07 0.62 -15.34
N ILE A 45 -5.07 -0.41 -14.50
CA ILE A 45 -3.98 -0.68 -13.56
C ILE A 45 -3.08 -1.76 -14.14
N SER A 46 -1.78 -1.47 -14.29
CA SER A 46 -0.79 -2.50 -14.62
C SER A 46 -0.05 -2.95 -13.38
N VAL A 47 -0.12 -4.25 -13.06
CA VAL A 47 0.65 -4.87 -11.99
C VAL A 47 1.69 -5.75 -12.64
N ALA A 48 2.96 -5.45 -12.43
CA ALA A 48 4.07 -6.24 -12.93
C ALA A 48 4.75 -6.99 -11.78
N ALA A 49 5.20 -8.22 -12.04
CA ALA A 49 5.84 -9.05 -11.03
C ALA A 49 7.07 -9.78 -11.58
N THR A 50 8.04 -10.08 -10.72
CA THR A 50 9.13 -10.99 -11.07
C THR A 50 8.57 -12.34 -11.50
N ASP A 51 9.20 -12.96 -12.51
CA ASP A 51 8.82 -14.28 -13.04
C ASP A 51 9.13 -15.41 -12.07
N GLN A 52 8.39 -15.45 -10.97
CA GLN A 52 8.46 -16.47 -9.94
C GLN A 52 7.04 -16.86 -9.55
N LYS A 53 6.77 -18.17 -9.56
CA LYS A 53 5.42 -18.75 -9.36
C LYS A 53 4.65 -18.14 -8.19
N ASP A 54 5.27 -18.01 -7.03
CA ASP A 54 4.56 -17.52 -5.83
C ASP A 54 4.34 -16.00 -5.87
N VAL A 55 5.25 -15.24 -6.48
CA VAL A 55 5.08 -13.79 -6.69
C VAL A 55 3.94 -13.54 -7.69
N ILE A 56 3.83 -14.35 -8.75
CA ILE A 56 2.73 -14.28 -9.72
C ILE A 56 1.37 -14.58 -9.05
N LYS A 57 1.30 -15.51 -8.09
CA LYS A 57 0.06 -15.73 -7.32
C LYS A 57 -0.30 -14.49 -6.49
N ILE A 58 0.67 -13.87 -5.84
CA ILE A 58 0.45 -12.64 -5.04
C ILE A 58 0.01 -11.48 -5.94
N GLN A 59 0.61 -11.36 -7.13
CA GLN A 59 0.23 -10.41 -8.16
C GLN A 59 -1.25 -10.58 -8.57
N GLN A 60 -1.66 -11.82 -8.83
CA GLN A 60 -3.05 -12.13 -9.20
C GLN A 60 -4.02 -11.88 -8.06
N MET A 61 -3.64 -12.19 -6.81
CA MET A 61 -4.42 -11.89 -5.62
C MET A 61 -4.68 -10.39 -5.49
N LEU A 62 -3.61 -9.58 -5.54
CA LEU A 62 -3.69 -8.12 -5.49
C LEU A 62 -4.55 -7.57 -6.64
N GLY A 63 -4.31 -8.02 -7.87
CA GLY A 63 -5.06 -7.56 -9.04
C GLY A 63 -6.55 -7.91 -8.97
N THR A 64 -6.88 -9.10 -8.46
CA THR A 64 -8.29 -9.51 -8.25
C THR A 64 -8.97 -8.61 -7.24
N GLN A 65 -8.32 -8.32 -6.11
CA GLN A 65 -8.89 -7.44 -5.07
C GLN A 65 -9.05 -6.00 -5.57
N LEU A 66 -8.03 -5.45 -6.25
CA LEU A 66 -8.10 -4.13 -6.87
C LEU A 66 -9.24 -4.04 -7.90
N SER A 67 -9.35 -5.04 -8.79
CA SER A 67 -10.39 -5.07 -9.81
C SER A 67 -11.79 -5.16 -9.20
N ALA A 68 -11.97 -6.00 -8.18
CA ALA A 68 -13.26 -6.19 -7.51
C ALA A 68 -13.73 -4.91 -6.80
N ALA A 69 -12.86 -4.29 -6.02
CA ALA A 69 -13.22 -3.13 -5.21
C ALA A 69 -13.36 -1.84 -6.04
N SER A 70 -12.45 -1.62 -7.00
CA SER A 70 -12.40 -0.38 -7.79
C SER A 70 -13.21 -0.42 -9.08
N GLY A 71 -13.58 -1.61 -9.57
CA GLY A 71 -14.21 -1.79 -10.87
C GLY A 71 -13.28 -1.50 -12.05
N ARG A 72 -11.97 -1.33 -11.81
CA ARG A 72 -10.98 -0.99 -12.85
C ARG A 72 -10.32 -2.25 -13.41
N PRO A 73 -10.11 -2.33 -14.74
CA PRO A 73 -9.40 -3.46 -15.33
C PRO A 73 -7.94 -3.50 -14.87
N VAL A 74 -7.49 -4.69 -14.49
CA VAL A 74 -6.09 -4.96 -14.13
C VAL A 74 -5.41 -5.77 -15.22
N GLN A 75 -4.26 -5.29 -15.68
CA GLN A 75 -3.37 -5.98 -16.61
C GLN A 75 -2.17 -6.54 -15.87
N TYR A 76 -1.87 -7.80 -16.11
CA TYR A 76 -0.73 -8.50 -15.52
C TYR A 76 0.46 -8.49 -16.48
N ALA A 77 1.64 -8.16 -15.95
CA ALA A 77 2.89 -8.18 -16.71
C ALA A 77 3.99 -8.89 -15.91
N THR A 78 5.01 -9.35 -16.63
CA THR A 78 6.24 -9.88 -16.03
C THR A 78 7.32 -8.80 -16.11
N LEU A 79 8.06 -8.59 -15.01
CA LEU A 79 9.18 -7.63 -14.98
C LEU A 79 10.30 -8.14 -15.92
N GLY A 80 10.79 -7.26 -16.79
CA GLY A 80 11.85 -7.57 -17.75
C GLY A 80 12.96 -6.51 -17.77
N LYS A 81 14.04 -6.78 -18.51
CA LYS A 81 15.21 -5.88 -18.63
C LYS A 81 14.87 -4.47 -19.16
N ASN A 82 13.85 -4.38 -20.01
CA ASN A 82 13.26 -3.12 -20.45
C ASN A 82 11.88 -3.02 -19.81
N ASN A 83 11.83 -2.53 -18.57
CA ASN A 83 10.60 -2.46 -17.80
C ASN A 83 9.87 -1.15 -18.16
N PRO A 84 8.78 -1.18 -18.94
CA PRO A 84 7.94 0.01 -19.09
C PRO A 84 7.43 0.43 -17.71
N ALA A 85 7.07 1.70 -17.55
CA ALA A 85 6.49 2.18 -16.30
C ALA A 85 5.19 1.40 -16.00
N HIS A 86 5.14 0.73 -14.85
CA HIS A 86 3.96 0.01 -14.37
C HIS A 86 3.31 0.78 -13.23
N THR A 87 2.01 0.59 -13.03
CA THR A 87 1.31 1.19 -11.89
C THR A 87 1.84 0.64 -10.58
N ILE A 88 2.04 -0.69 -10.54
CA ILE A 88 2.56 -1.43 -9.38
C ILE A 88 3.64 -2.40 -9.88
N SER A 89 4.81 -2.42 -9.24
CA SER A 89 5.84 -3.44 -9.47
C SER A 89 6.12 -4.27 -8.22
N LEU A 90 6.14 -5.59 -8.36
CA LEU A 90 6.43 -6.57 -7.31
C LEU A 90 7.74 -7.29 -7.67
N GLU A 91 8.85 -6.83 -7.11
CA GLU A 91 10.18 -7.22 -7.55
C GLU A 91 10.91 -8.04 -6.48
N ILE A 92 11.41 -9.20 -6.88
CA ILE A 92 12.39 -9.96 -6.09
C ILE A 92 13.78 -9.43 -6.39
N VAL A 93 14.41 -8.83 -5.38
CA VAL A 93 15.78 -8.33 -5.42
C VAL A 93 16.77 -9.40 -4.97
N LYS A 94 18.07 -9.10 -5.03
CA LYS A 94 19.13 -10.04 -4.65
C LYS A 94 18.93 -10.57 -3.23
N ALA A 95 19.03 -11.89 -3.07
CA ALA A 95 18.97 -12.56 -1.77
C ALA A 95 19.92 -11.94 -0.75
N GLY A 96 19.43 -11.76 0.48
CA GLY A 96 20.20 -11.18 1.60
C GLY A 96 20.31 -9.65 1.61
N SER A 97 19.76 -8.94 0.61
CA SER A 97 19.66 -7.47 0.65
C SER A 97 18.55 -6.96 1.56
N ILE A 98 17.53 -7.80 1.79
CA ILE A 98 16.39 -7.60 2.67
C ILE A 98 16.17 -8.94 3.39
N GLU A 99 15.78 -8.92 4.66
CA GLU A 99 15.42 -10.13 5.41
C GLU A 99 14.28 -10.90 4.73
N LYS A 100 14.17 -12.21 4.99
CA LYS A 100 13.28 -13.12 4.24
C LYS A 100 11.81 -12.68 4.19
N GLU A 101 11.31 -12.17 5.31
CA GLU A 101 9.94 -11.64 5.44
C GLU A 101 9.88 -10.12 5.29
N GLY A 102 11.04 -9.47 5.09
CA GLY A 102 11.14 -8.03 4.98
C GLY A 102 10.81 -7.53 3.57
N TYR A 103 10.43 -6.25 3.50
CA TYR A 103 10.12 -5.59 2.24
C TYR A 103 10.45 -4.10 2.27
N ARG A 104 10.57 -3.52 1.09
CA ARG A 104 10.66 -2.08 0.85
C ARG A 104 9.50 -1.67 -0.06
N LEU A 105 8.60 -0.84 0.46
CA LEU A 105 7.47 -0.28 -0.29
C LEU A 105 7.72 1.22 -0.54
N GLN A 106 7.66 1.63 -1.79
CA GLN A 106 7.81 3.02 -2.18
C GLN A 106 6.64 3.46 -3.06
N VAL A 107 6.02 4.57 -2.69
CA VAL A 107 4.91 5.18 -3.42
C VAL A 107 5.31 6.59 -3.83
N THR A 108 5.36 6.85 -5.13
CA THR A 108 5.78 8.15 -5.71
C THR A 108 4.83 8.56 -6.82
N ALA A 109 5.06 9.73 -7.41
CA ALA A 109 4.34 10.16 -8.60
C ALA A 109 4.54 9.22 -9.81
N ALA A 110 5.61 8.44 -9.85
CA ALA A 110 5.88 7.50 -10.94
C ALA A 110 5.10 6.18 -10.80
N GLY A 111 4.62 5.85 -9.60
CA GLY A 111 3.94 4.59 -9.31
C GLY A 111 4.30 4.02 -7.95
N ILE A 112 3.94 2.74 -7.78
CA ILE A 112 4.15 1.96 -6.57
C ILE A 112 5.19 0.88 -6.85
N SER A 113 6.25 0.82 -6.06
CA SER A 113 7.27 -0.23 -6.14
C SER A 113 7.35 -0.99 -4.82
N LEU A 114 7.28 -2.30 -4.90
CA LEU A 114 7.46 -3.20 -3.77
C LEU A 114 8.59 -4.18 -4.07
N GLN A 115 9.63 -4.13 -3.23
CA GLN A 115 10.82 -4.96 -3.35
C GLN A 115 10.96 -5.86 -2.13
N ALA A 116 11.33 -7.13 -2.34
CA ALA A 116 11.67 -8.07 -1.28
C ALA A 116 12.70 -9.09 -1.76
N SER A 117 13.35 -9.81 -0.85
CA SER A 117 14.31 -10.88 -1.20
C SER A 117 13.65 -12.24 -1.40
N GLU A 118 12.48 -12.47 -0.79
CA GLU A 118 11.68 -13.69 -0.93
C GLU A 118 10.19 -13.37 -1.13
N PRO A 119 9.37 -14.31 -1.67
CA PRO A 119 7.94 -14.07 -1.87
C PRO A 119 7.15 -13.71 -0.61
N ALA A 120 7.58 -14.16 0.58
CA ALA A 120 6.95 -13.81 1.84
C ALA A 120 6.99 -12.29 2.11
N GLY A 121 8.12 -11.64 1.83
CA GLY A 121 8.24 -10.18 1.92
C GLY A 121 7.31 -9.45 0.94
N ILE A 122 7.18 -9.94 -0.31
CA ILE A 122 6.20 -9.39 -1.26
C ILE A 122 4.78 -9.51 -0.70
N PHE A 123 4.43 -10.66 -0.13
CA PHE A 123 3.10 -10.87 0.46
C PHE A 123 2.82 -9.87 1.58
N TYR A 124 3.73 -9.69 2.54
CA TYR A 124 3.54 -8.74 3.65
C TYR A 124 3.54 -7.28 3.19
N GLY A 125 4.37 -6.94 2.21
CA GLY A 125 4.34 -5.61 1.61
C GLY A 125 3.02 -5.30 0.88
N VAL A 126 2.42 -6.31 0.23
CA VAL A 126 1.07 -6.18 -0.34
C VAL A 126 0.02 -5.94 0.74
N GLN A 127 0.10 -6.61 1.90
CA GLN A 127 -0.83 -6.33 3.01
C GLN A 127 -0.72 -4.88 3.49
N THR A 128 0.49 -4.34 3.54
CA THR A 128 0.73 -2.93 3.89
C THR A 128 0.19 -1.99 2.83
N LEU A 129 0.38 -2.30 1.54
CA LEU A 129 -0.19 -1.53 0.44
C LEU A 129 -1.72 -1.48 0.49
N LEU A 130 -2.37 -2.61 0.80
CA LEU A 130 -3.83 -2.67 0.95
C LEU A 130 -4.31 -1.75 2.07
N GLN A 131 -3.61 -1.69 3.21
CA GLN A 131 -3.96 -0.77 4.31
C GLN A 131 -3.74 0.72 3.96
N LEU A 132 -2.87 1.02 2.98
CA LEU A 132 -2.66 2.39 2.50
C LEU A 132 -3.70 2.84 1.47
N LEU A 133 -4.46 1.92 0.89
CA LEU A 133 -5.57 2.22 0.00
C LEU A 133 -6.82 2.65 0.81
N PRO A 134 -7.82 3.26 0.17
CA PRO A 134 -9.10 3.53 0.82
C PRO A 134 -9.69 2.24 1.36
N LYS A 135 -10.37 2.33 2.52
CA LYS A 135 -11.00 1.19 3.21
C LYS A 135 -11.91 0.34 2.30
N GLU A 136 -12.45 0.94 1.26
CA GLU A 136 -13.28 0.28 0.25
C GLU A 136 -12.54 -0.85 -0.49
N ILE A 137 -11.21 -0.92 -0.43
CA ILE A 137 -10.40 -2.02 -0.98
C ILE A 137 -10.77 -3.40 -0.39
N GLU A 138 -11.36 -3.43 0.80
CA GLU A 138 -11.85 -4.66 1.45
C GLU A 138 -13.23 -5.08 0.96
N SER A 139 -13.88 -4.27 0.12
CA SER A 139 -15.17 -4.61 -0.49
C SER A 139 -15.01 -5.70 -1.55
N LYS A 140 -15.94 -6.66 -1.55
CA LYS A 140 -16.05 -7.68 -2.60
C LYS A 140 -16.81 -7.18 -3.85
N GLU A 141 -17.37 -5.99 -3.77
CA GLU A 141 -18.15 -5.35 -4.84
C GLU A 141 -17.63 -3.95 -5.14
N THR A 142 -17.86 -3.49 -6.36
CA THR A 142 -17.43 -2.16 -6.82
C THR A 142 -18.03 -1.06 -5.95
N THR A 143 -17.16 -0.20 -5.41
CA THR A 143 -17.57 0.99 -4.66
C THR A 143 -17.43 2.24 -5.56
N GLY A 144 -18.56 2.83 -5.95
CA GLY A 144 -18.59 3.92 -6.95
C GLY A 144 -18.13 5.29 -6.44
N THR A 145 -17.76 5.43 -5.16
CA THR A 145 -17.55 6.73 -4.50
C THR A 145 -16.13 6.95 -3.99
N ALA A 146 -15.26 5.94 -4.02
CA ALA A 146 -13.91 6.04 -3.47
C ALA A 146 -12.94 6.71 -4.45
N SER A 147 -12.16 7.68 -3.95
CA SER A 147 -10.97 8.17 -4.65
C SER A 147 -9.83 7.19 -4.43
N TRP A 148 -9.53 6.38 -5.45
CA TRP A 148 -8.47 5.37 -5.40
C TRP A 148 -7.08 6.00 -5.42
N SER A 149 -6.58 6.39 -4.25
CA SER A 149 -5.27 7.00 -4.07
C SER A 149 -4.49 6.37 -2.92
N VAL A 150 -3.16 6.36 -3.04
CA VAL A 150 -2.22 5.86 -2.04
C VAL A 150 -1.29 7.01 -1.65
N PRO A 151 -1.09 7.35 -0.36
CA PRO A 151 -0.19 8.43 0.03
C PRO A 151 1.25 8.15 -0.40
N PHE A 152 2.02 9.19 -0.72
CA PHE A 152 3.44 9.03 -0.97
C PHE A 152 4.15 8.61 0.31
N VAL A 153 4.88 7.49 0.24
CA VAL A 153 5.58 6.91 1.38
C VAL A 153 6.83 6.18 0.93
N THR A 154 7.78 6.03 1.83
CA THR A 154 8.83 5.00 1.77
C THR A 154 8.77 4.21 3.07
N ILE A 155 8.53 2.92 2.98
CA ILE A 155 8.41 1.99 4.10
C ILE A 155 9.47 0.91 3.94
N GLU A 156 10.21 0.66 5.00
CA GLU A 156 11.10 -0.49 5.14
C GLU A 156 10.66 -1.23 6.39
N ASP A 157 10.30 -2.49 6.21
CA ASP A 157 9.70 -3.24 7.30
C ASP A 157 10.12 -4.70 7.27
N GLN A 158 10.16 -5.28 8.46
CA GLN A 158 10.49 -6.67 8.70
C GLN A 158 10.04 -7.05 10.11
N PRO A 159 9.68 -8.32 10.35
CA PRO A 159 9.25 -8.74 11.66
C PRO A 159 10.42 -8.76 12.65
N ARG A 160 10.18 -8.26 13.86
CA ARG A 160 11.14 -8.35 14.97
C ARG A 160 11.35 -9.79 15.47
N PHE A 161 10.33 -10.63 15.35
CA PHE A 161 10.34 -12.02 15.82
C PHE A 161 9.89 -12.95 14.69
N GLY A 162 10.61 -14.06 14.49
CA GLY A 162 10.31 -15.02 13.43
C GLY A 162 9.04 -15.86 13.66
N TRP A 163 8.49 -15.88 14.88
CA TRP A 163 7.24 -16.56 15.19
C TRP A 163 6.16 -15.56 15.60
N ARG A 164 5.08 -15.50 14.83
CA ARG A 164 3.91 -14.63 15.04
C ARG A 164 2.67 -15.44 14.66
N GLY A 165 1.85 -15.80 15.64
CA GLY A 165 0.72 -16.67 15.38
C GLY A 165 -0.30 -16.60 16.51
N VAL A 166 -1.37 -17.37 16.32
CA VAL A 166 -2.49 -17.46 17.24
C VAL A 166 -2.87 -18.93 17.43
N MET A 167 -3.32 -19.29 18.63
CA MET A 167 -3.85 -20.62 18.92
C MET A 167 -5.38 -20.58 18.80
N LEU A 168 -5.92 -21.30 17.82
CA LEU A 168 -7.36 -21.52 17.67
C LEU A 168 -7.72 -22.89 18.22
N ASP A 169 -8.58 -22.92 19.24
CA ASP A 169 -9.09 -24.16 19.83
C ASP A 169 -10.34 -24.66 19.08
N VAL A 170 -10.17 -25.72 18.29
CA VAL A 170 -11.23 -26.34 17.48
C VAL A 170 -11.86 -27.58 18.11
N VAL A 171 -11.47 -27.94 19.34
CA VAL A 171 -11.92 -29.17 20.01
C VAL A 171 -13.09 -28.89 20.94
N ARG A 172 -13.00 -27.83 21.74
CA ARG A 172 -14.06 -27.47 22.71
C ARG A 172 -15.32 -26.96 22.00
N HIS A 173 -15.13 -26.26 20.89
CA HIS A 173 -16.18 -25.83 19.98
C HIS A 173 -15.78 -26.16 18.55
N TRP A 174 -16.72 -26.71 17.78
CA TRP A 174 -16.48 -27.06 16.39
C TRP A 174 -16.46 -25.81 15.51
N PHE A 175 -15.43 -25.72 14.67
CA PHE A 175 -15.34 -24.74 13.59
C PHE A 175 -15.28 -25.48 12.26
N THR A 176 -16.04 -25.02 11.27
CA THR A 176 -15.99 -25.58 9.92
C THR A 176 -14.69 -25.22 9.22
N LYS A 177 -14.38 -25.95 8.13
CA LYS A 177 -13.22 -25.65 7.28
C LYS A 177 -13.25 -24.22 6.76
N GLU A 178 -14.43 -23.71 6.42
CA GLU A 178 -14.64 -22.36 5.91
C GLU A 178 -14.35 -21.33 7.00
N GLN A 179 -14.86 -21.55 8.21
CA GLN A 179 -14.58 -20.66 9.35
C GLN A 179 -13.08 -20.61 9.69
N VAL A 180 -12.35 -21.72 9.54
CA VAL A 180 -10.90 -21.76 9.76
C VAL A 180 -10.13 -21.03 8.65
N LYS A 181 -10.66 -20.92 7.44
CA LYS A 181 -10.03 -20.16 6.35
C LYS A 181 -10.26 -18.65 6.46
N ASP A 182 -11.37 -18.25 7.07
CA ASP A 182 -11.71 -16.85 7.30
C ASP A 182 -10.97 -16.26 8.50
N PHE A 183 -10.45 -17.11 9.40
CA PHE A 183 -9.67 -16.75 10.58
C PHE A 183 -8.19 -16.55 10.27
#